data_AF-A0A539DUU6-F1
#
_entry.id   AF-A0A539DUU6-F1
#
_cell.length_a   1.000
_cell.length_b   1.000
_cell.length_c   1.000
_cell.angle_alpha   90.00
_cell.angle_beta   90.00
_cell.angle_gamma   90.00
#
_symmetry.space_group_name_H-M   'P 1'
#
loop_
_entity.id
_entity.type
_entity.pdbx_description
1 polymer ?
#
loop_
_entity_poly.entity_id
_entity_poly.type
_entity_poly.pdbx_seq_one_letter_code
_entity_poly.pdbx_strand_id
1 'polypeptide(L)'
;WTRLERDVVDTLVRSRALTVPANRGLKLVGRPGETAEAFSVRCATAADLAADADVAALKDKYEVKIAKLRTQMEAADDRADVLKEQRDGQRNEEVLSTVGGVLGGIFGGRRSRGGMFGSLGRAAGRRGRTAATDERLDAAENKVNSLSEQIVDLEGELENELTAIDVRWAETAKEIATIDVPLERTDVKVTQLVLGWIPVA
;
A
#
# COMPACT_ATOMS: atom_id res chain seq x y z
N TRP A 1 14.38 53.71 -38.53
CA TRP A 1 14.41 53.25 -37.13
C TRP A 1 13.36 52.17 -36.88
N THR A 2 12.05 52.42 -37.01
CA THR A 2 10.98 51.42 -36.77
C THR A 2 11.10 50.13 -37.59
N ARG A 3 11.49 50.23 -38.87
CA ARG A 3 11.77 49.05 -39.71
C ARG A 3 12.92 48.21 -39.15
N LEU A 4 13.99 48.86 -38.70
CA LEU A 4 15.17 48.20 -38.14
C LEU A 4 14.84 47.48 -36.83
N GLU A 5 14.05 48.15 -35.97
CA GLU A 5 13.54 47.58 -34.72
C GLU A 5 12.71 46.32 -34.97
N ARG A 6 11.74 46.40 -35.88
CA ARG A 6 10.93 45.23 -36.28
C ARG A 6 11.81 44.11 -36.84
N ASP A 7 12.73 44.42 -37.75
CA ASP A 7 13.57 43.40 -38.39
C ASP A 7 14.50 42.70 -37.35
N VAL A 8 14.94 43.42 -36.30
CA VAL A 8 15.67 42.86 -35.15
C VAL A 8 14.77 41.93 -34.32
N VAL A 9 13.56 42.38 -33.95
CA VAL A 9 12.58 41.57 -33.21
C VAL A 9 12.25 40.29 -33.98
N ASP A 10 11.97 40.41 -35.28
CA ASP A 10 11.68 39.28 -36.18
C ASP A 10 12.82 38.27 -36.20
N THR A 11 14.05 38.77 -36.24
CA THR A 11 15.24 37.91 -36.25
C THR A 11 15.40 37.19 -34.92
N LEU A 12 15.23 37.87 -33.79
CA LEU A 12 15.34 37.26 -32.46
C LEU A 12 14.26 36.20 -32.23
N VAL A 13 12.99 36.52 -32.51
CA VAL A 13 11.87 35.58 -32.40
C VAL A 13 12.08 34.32 -33.26
N ARG A 14 12.64 34.48 -34.47
CA ARG A 14 12.90 33.35 -35.37
C ARG A 14 14.12 32.51 -34.99
N SER A 15 15.14 33.11 -34.37
CA SER A 15 16.47 32.48 -34.19
C SER A 15 16.82 32.12 -32.75
N ARG A 16 16.03 32.58 -31.77
CA ARG A 16 16.28 32.32 -30.35
C ARG A 16 15.13 31.53 -29.75
N ALA A 17 15.48 30.45 -29.06
CA ALA A 17 14.63 29.71 -28.17
C ALA A 17 15.39 29.46 -26.87
N LEU A 18 14.66 29.33 -25.77
CA LEU A 18 15.20 28.89 -24.50
C LEU A 18 14.99 27.38 -24.38
N THR A 19 16.10 26.66 -24.36
CA THR A 19 16.11 25.21 -24.14
C THR A 19 16.09 24.94 -22.64
N VAL A 20 15.03 24.29 -22.16
CA VAL A 20 14.87 23.93 -20.73
C VAL A 20 14.57 22.43 -20.58
N PRO A 21 15.01 21.80 -19.48
CA PRO A 21 14.58 20.44 -19.18
C PRO A 21 13.09 20.44 -18.77
N ALA A 22 12.40 19.35 -19.01
CA ALA A 22 11.00 19.16 -18.66
C ALA A 22 10.73 17.68 -18.37
N ASN A 23 9.85 17.44 -17.41
CA ASN A 23 9.33 16.12 -17.09
C ASN A 23 7.81 16.18 -17.25
N ARG A 24 7.30 15.49 -18.29
CA ARG A 24 5.87 15.54 -18.63
C ARG A 24 5.02 14.74 -17.66
N GLY A 25 5.53 13.61 -17.16
CA GLY A 25 4.85 12.78 -16.17
C GLY A 25 4.60 13.53 -14.86
N LEU A 26 5.60 14.29 -14.40
CA LEU A 26 5.51 15.12 -13.20
C LEU A 26 4.95 16.53 -13.46
N LYS A 27 4.68 16.89 -14.72
CA LYS A 27 4.25 18.24 -15.15
C LYS A 27 5.18 19.35 -14.65
N LEU A 28 6.49 19.05 -14.62
CA LEU A 28 7.52 19.99 -14.23
C LEU A 28 8.26 20.51 -15.44
N VAL A 29 8.55 21.81 -15.42
CA VAL A 29 9.41 22.48 -16.40
C VAL A 29 10.56 23.16 -15.66
N GLY A 30 11.74 23.08 -16.25
CA GLY A 30 12.97 23.68 -15.77
C GLY A 30 12.88 25.19 -15.76
N ARG A 31 13.50 25.80 -14.75
CA ARG A 31 13.59 27.25 -14.65
C ARG A 31 14.71 27.75 -15.59
N PRO A 32 14.61 28.99 -16.11
CA PRO A 32 15.69 29.57 -16.89
C PRO A 32 17.01 29.58 -16.11
N GLY A 33 18.07 29.00 -16.70
CA GLY A 33 19.39 28.91 -16.07
C GLY A 33 19.53 27.84 -14.98
N GLU A 34 18.51 27.02 -14.74
CA GLU A 34 18.59 25.88 -13.83
C GLU A 34 19.51 24.79 -14.41
N THR A 35 20.37 24.22 -13.57
CA THR A 35 21.21 23.08 -13.98
C THR A 35 20.37 21.82 -14.12
N ALA A 36 20.79 20.91 -15.00
CA ALA A 36 20.11 19.62 -15.17
C ALA A 36 20.03 18.83 -13.85
N GLU A 37 21.08 18.89 -13.03
CA GLU A 37 21.14 18.24 -11.72
C GLU A 37 20.08 18.83 -10.76
N ALA A 38 20.00 20.15 -10.65
CA ALA A 38 19.01 20.81 -9.79
C ALA A 38 17.57 20.48 -10.23
N PHE A 39 17.32 20.42 -11.54
CA PHE A 39 16.04 20.00 -12.08
C PHE A 39 15.74 18.52 -11.78
N SER A 40 16.73 17.63 -11.89
CA SER A 40 16.54 16.21 -11.57
C SER A 40 16.22 15.97 -10.10
N VAL A 41 16.84 16.73 -9.18
CA VAL A 41 16.52 16.65 -7.74
C VAL A 41 15.07 17.09 -7.50
N ARG A 42 14.61 18.16 -8.14
CA ARG A 42 13.20 18.58 -8.05
C ARG A 42 12.24 17.54 -8.62
N CYS A 43 12.61 16.86 -9.70
CA CYS A 43 11.82 15.76 -10.25
C CYS A 43 11.75 14.58 -9.27
N ALA A 44 12.88 14.19 -8.68
CA ALA A 44 12.90 13.12 -7.67
C ALA A 44 12.00 13.47 -6.47
N THR A 45 12.14 14.67 -5.89
CA THR A 45 11.29 15.10 -4.77
C THR A 45 9.80 15.12 -5.13
N ALA A 46 9.44 15.56 -6.35
CA ALA A 46 8.05 15.56 -6.77
C ALA A 46 7.49 14.14 -7.00
N ALA A 47 8.33 13.22 -7.48
CA ALA A 47 7.97 11.81 -7.61
C ALA A 47 7.80 11.14 -6.25
N ASP A 48 8.68 11.40 -5.28
CA ASP A 48 8.57 10.89 -3.92
C ASP A 48 7.25 11.34 -3.25
N LEU A 49 6.91 12.63 -3.36
CA LEU A 49 5.65 13.16 -2.83
C LEU A 49 4.42 12.53 -3.48
N ALA A 50 4.49 12.21 -4.78
CA ALA A 50 3.41 11.54 -5.48
C ALA A 50 3.32 10.04 -5.11
N ALA A 51 4.47 9.38 -4.90
CA ALA A 51 4.54 8.02 -4.40
C ALA A 51 3.94 7.92 -3.00
N ASP A 52 4.30 8.82 -2.08
CA ASP A 52 3.74 8.87 -0.73
C ASP A 52 2.21 8.99 -0.73
N ALA A 53 1.67 9.86 -1.60
CA ALA A 53 0.23 10.03 -1.74
C ALA A 53 -0.46 8.75 -2.25
N ASP A 54 0.12 8.08 -3.24
CA ASP A 54 -0.40 6.82 -3.79
C ASP A 54 -0.28 5.67 -2.77
N VAL A 55 0.82 5.58 -2.03
CA VAL A 55 1.05 4.62 -0.95
C VAL A 55 0.03 4.80 0.17
N ALA A 56 -0.24 6.04 0.59
CA ALA A 56 -1.26 6.33 1.60
C ALA A 56 -2.64 5.87 1.13
N ALA A 57 -3.04 6.24 -0.09
CA ALA A 57 -4.33 5.82 -0.66
C ALA A 57 -4.43 4.30 -0.84
N LEU A 58 -3.33 3.63 -1.13
CA LEU A 58 -3.26 2.17 -1.23
C LEU A 58 -3.45 1.52 0.15
N LYS A 59 -2.74 2.00 1.17
CA LYS A 59 -2.85 1.52 2.54
C LYS A 59 -4.27 1.65 3.07
N ASP A 60 -4.91 2.80 2.88
CA ASP A 60 -6.31 3.02 3.29
C ASP A 60 -7.26 1.99 2.68
N LYS A 61 -7.09 1.66 1.40
CA LYS A 61 -7.92 0.65 0.71
C LYS A 61 -7.71 -0.75 1.29
N TYR A 62 -6.46 -1.13 1.54
CA TYR A 62 -6.13 -2.45 2.06
C TYR A 62 -6.50 -2.61 3.52
N GLU A 63 -6.36 -1.56 4.34
CA GLU A 63 -6.79 -1.55 5.74
C GLU A 63 -8.28 -1.87 5.85
N VAL A 64 -9.13 -1.25 5.01
CA VAL A 64 -10.58 -1.54 4.97
C VAL A 64 -10.86 -3.01 4.62
N LYS A 65 -10.14 -3.57 3.64
CA LYS A 65 -10.32 -4.98 3.24
C LYS A 65 -9.88 -5.94 4.33
N ILE A 66 -8.69 -5.72 4.90
CA ILE A 66 -8.11 -6.55 5.96
C ILE A 66 -8.96 -6.48 7.23
N ALA A 67 -9.41 -5.28 7.64
CA ALA A 67 -10.31 -5.12 8.79
C ALA A 67 -11.59 -5.94 8.62
N LYS A 68 -12.20 -5.91 7.43
CA LYS A 68 -13.39 -6.71 7.12
C LYS A 68 -13.14 -8.22 7.22
N LEU A 69 -11.98 -8.71 6.80
CA LEU A 69 -11.64 -10.13 6.92
C LEU A 69 -11.33 -10.50 8.38
N ARG A 70 -10.63 -9.65 9.13
CA ARG A 70 -10.35 -9.84 10.56
C ARG A 70 -11.64 -9.95 11.38
N THR A 71 -12.61 -9.06 11.16
CA THR A 71 -13.92 -9.15 11.83
C THR A 71 -14.66 -10.45 11.48
N GLN A 72 -14.58 -10.93 10.23
CA GLN A 72 -15.17 -12.22 9.85
C GLN A 72 -14.46 -13.40 10.49
N MET A 73 -13.13 -13.30 10.67
CA MET A 73 -12.30 -14.34 11.26
C MET A 73 -12.58 -14.46 12.75
N GLU A 74 -12.63 -13.34 13.47
CA GLU A 74 -13.01 -13.27 14.88
C GLU A 74 -14.40 -13.89 15.11
N ALA A 75 -15.39 -13.51 14.29
CA ALA A 75 -16.73 -14.10 14.39
C ALA A 75 -16.79 -15.61 14.02
N ALA A 76 -15.82 -16.13 13.25
CA ALA A 76 -15.72 -17.56 12.96
C ALA A 76 -15.01 -18.32 14.09
N ASP A 77 -13.99 -17.70 14.69
CA ASP A 77 -13.24 -18.22 15.84
C ASP A 77 -14.14 -18.34 17.08
N ASP A 78 -14.88 -17.27 17.40
CA ASP A 78 -15.89 -17.26 18.48
C ASP A 78 -16.91 -18.41 18.33
N ARG A 79 -17.33 -18.70 17.09
CA ARG A 79 -18.26 -19.81 16.82
C ARG A 79 -17.59 -21.16 17.01
N ALA A 80 -16.33 -21.31 16.61
CA ALA A 80 -15.58 -22.54 16.83
C ALA A 80 -15.42 -22.82 18.32
N ASP A 81 -15.13 -21.80 19.13
CA ASP A 81 -14.98 -21.92 20.58
C ASP A 81 -16.29 -22.33 21.26
N VAL A 82 -17.42 -21.69 20.91
CA VAL A 82 -18.74 -22.10 21.41
C VAL A 82 -19.08 -23.55 21.04
N LEU A 83 -18.75 -23.98 19.81
CA LEU A 83 -18.99 -25.35 19.37
C LEU A 83 -18.08 -26.37 20.08
N LYS A 84 -16.82 -26.01 20.37
CA LYS A 84 -15.89 -26.80 21.18
C LYS A 84 -16.45 -27.00 22.60
N GLU A 85 -16.88 -25.94 23.25
CA GLU A 85 -17.48 -26.02 24.59
C GLU A 85 -18.74 -26.89 24.62
N GLN A 86 -19.62 -26.78 23.61
CA GLN A 86 -20.81 -27.64 23.51
C GLN A 86 -20.45 -29.12 23.32
N ARG A 87 -19.42 -29.39 22.53
CA ARG A 87 -18.92 -30.75 22.28
C ARG A 87 -18.29 -31.36 23.54
N ASP A 88 -17.57 -30.56 24.32
CA ASP A 88 -16.95 -31.01 25.57
C ASP A 88 -17.97 -31.08 26.73
N GLY A 89 -18.96 -30.20 26.77
CA GLY A 89 -20.11 -30.24 27.69
C GLY A 89 -21.02 -31.45 27.46
N GLN A 90 -21.25 -31.84 26.21
CA GLN A 90 -21.98 -33.08 25.87
C GLN A 90 -21.21 -34.36 26.18
N ARG A 91 -19.89 -34.28 26.40
CA ARG A 91 -19.08 -35.41 26.86
C ARG A 91 -19.25 -35.69 28.36
N ASN A 92 -19.88 -34.79 29.11
CA ASN A 92 -20.05 -34.85 30.57
C ASN A 92 -21.51 -34.78 31.04
N GLU A 93 -22.50 -35.06 30.21
CA GLU A 93 -23.88 -35.36 30.68
C GLU A 93 -23.95 -36.76 31.33
N GLU A 94 -23.04 -37.05 32.26
CA GLU A 94 -23.26 -37.98 33.37
C GLU A 94 -22.28 -37.73 34.54
N VAL A 95 -22.09 -36.47 34.97
CA VAL A 95 -21.59 -36.21 36.35
C VAL A 95 -22.30 -35.01 36.97
N LEU A 96 -23.33 -35.34 37.74
CA LEU A 96 -23.73 -34.77 39.02
C LEU A 96 -23.63 -33.24 39.21
N SER A 97 -24.83 -32.65 39.27
CA SER A 97 -25.18 -31.60 40.22
C SER A 97 -24.46 -31.79 41.57
N THR A 98 -23.63 -30.83 41.99
CA THR A 98 -23.43 -30.40 43.39
C THR A 98 -22.48 -29.19 43.44
N VAL A 99 -23.06 -28.03 43.78
CA VAL A 99 -22.61 -27.02 44.77
C VAL A 99 -21.23 -26.35 44.64
N GLY A 100 -21.28 -25.00 44.68
CA GLY A 100 -20.37 -24.22 45.51
C GLY A 100 -19.29 -23.46 44.77
N GLY A 101 -19.46 -22.14 44.63
CA GLY A 101 -18.45 -21.27 44.06
C GLY A 101 -17.20 -21.14 44.92
N VAL A 102 -16.06 -20.87 44.27
CA VAL A 102 -14.91 -20.18 44.88
C VAL A 102 -14.24 -19.36 43.79
N LEU A 103 -14.28 -18.04 44.00
CA LEU A 103 -13.32 -17.08 43.47
C LEU A 103 -11.90 -17.47 43.92
N GLY A 104 -10.93 -17.43 43.01
CA GLY A 104 -9.56 -17.06 43.39
C GLY A 104 -8.46 -18.05 43.01
N GLY A 105 -7.63 -17.59 42.08
CA GLY A 105 -6.19 -17.58 42.27
C GLY A 105 -5.39 -18.78 41.75
N ILE A 106 -4.11 -18.49 41.52
CA ILE A 106 -2.97 -19.40 41.28
C ILE A 106 -2.84 -19.78 39.79
N PHE A 107 -2.01 -19.13 38.95
CA PHE A 107 -0.61 -18.74 39.14
C PHE A 107 0.16 -19.65 40.10
N GLY A 108 0.52 -20.86 39.64
CA GLY A 108 1.36 -21.78 40.41
C GLY A 108 1.69 -23.04 39.62
N GLY A 109 2.95 -23.19 39.21
CA GLY A 109 3.39 -24.17 38.23
C GLY A 109 3.66 -25.60 38.71
N ARG A 110 3.97 -26.43 37.70
CA ARG A 110 5.01 -27.48 37.66
C ARG A 110 4.77 -28.80 38.45
N ARG A 111 4.74 -29.88 37.65
CA ARG A 111 4.98 -31.34 37.90
C ARG A 111 3.81 -32.19 38.41
N SER A 112 3.41 -33.16 37.58
CA SER A 112 3.68 -34.58 37.85
C SER A 112 3.64 -35.41 36.55
N ARG A 113 4.44 -36.50 36.53
CA ARG A 113 4.56 -37.54 35.50
C ARG A 113 4.15 -38.87 36.15
N GLY A 114 3.56 -39.78 35.36
CA GLY A 114 3.38 -41.22 35.68
C GLY A 114 1.91 -41.58 35.93
N GLY A 115 1.22 -42.28 35.03
CA GLY A 115 1.11 -43.76 34.95
C GLY A 115 -0.27 -44.16 35.51
N MET A 116 -1.06 -45.14 35.05
CA MET A 116 -0.87 -46.36 34.27
C MET A 116 -2.26 -46.89 33.85
N PHE A 117 -2.29 -47.69 32.79
CA PHE A 117 -3.38 -48.51 32.22
C PHE A 117 -4.60 -48.86 33.10
N GLY A 118 -5.79 -48.75 32.48
CA GLY A 118 -6.97 -49.57 32.75
C GLY A 118 -7.71 -49.81 31.43
N SER A 119 -7.76 -51.06 30.98
CA SER A 119 -8.55 -51.49 29.82
C SER A 119 -10.03 -51.42 30.14
N LEU A 120 -10.89 -51.16 29.13
CA LEU A 120 -12.23 -51.76 29.05
C LEU A 120 -12.94 -51.42 27.73
N GLY A 121 -13.35 -52.48 27.03
CA GLY A 121 -14.61 -52.57 26.26
C GLY A 121 -14.91 -51.48 25.24
N ARG A 122 -14.54 -51.72 23.98
CA ARG A 122 -15.15 -51.02 22.84
C ARG A 122 -16.55 -51.61 22.59
N ALA A 123 -17.51 -51.21 23.43
CA ALA A 123 -18.92 -51.41 23.18
C ALA A 123 -19.34 -50.49 22.04
N ALA A 124 -19.83 -51.10 20.95
CA ALA A 124 -20.51 -50.39 19.88
C ALA A 124 -21.87 -49.87 20.40
N GLY A 125 -21.86 -48.65 20.92
CA GLY A 125 -23.05 -47.86 21.23
C GLY A 125 -23.32 -46.85 20.13
N ARG A 126 -24.57 -46.80 19.68
CA ARG A 126 -25.09 -46.10 18.51
C ARG A 126 -24.62 -44.64 18.35
N ARG A 127 -24.14 -44.37 17.13
CA ARG A 127 -24.08 -43.06 16.47
C ARG A 127 -25.47 -42.44 16.39
N GLY A 128 -25.56 -41.16 16.67
CA GLY A 128 -26.75 -40.36 16.39
C GLY A 128 -26.94 -39.26 17.42
N ARG A 129 -26.06 -38.24 17.37
CA ARG A 129 -26.29 -36.84 17.80
C ARG A 129 -25.01 -35.97 17.82
N THR A 130 -23.81 -36.56 17.76
CA THR A 130 -22.51 -35.85 17.80
C THR A 130 -21.92 -35.46 16.43
N ALA A 131 -22.27 -36.15 15.34
CA ALA A 131 -21.66 -35.89 14.02
C ALA A 131 -21.94 -34.47 13.47
N ALA A 132 -23.13 -33.92 13.74
CA ALA A 132 -23.51 -32.59 13.25
C ALA A 132 -22.79 -31.45 13.99
N THR A 133 -22.36 -31.68 15.25
CA THR A 133 -21.59 -30.67 16.01
C THR A 133 -20.12 -30.70 15.61
N ASP A 134 -19.56 -31.89 15.41
CA ASP A 134 -18.21 -32.06 14.87
C ASP A 134 -18.08 -31.47 13.45
N GLU A 135 -19.05 -31.73 12.55
CA GLU A 135 -19.06 -31.16 11.19
C GLU A 135 -19.16 -29.63 11.18
N ARG A 136 -19.92 -29.04 12.12
CA ARG A 136 -20.02 -27.57 12.27
C ARG A 136 -18.73 -26.97 12.83
N LEU A 137 -18.07 -27.67 13.75
CA LEU A 137 -16.79 -27.24 14.29
C LEU A 137 -15.72 -27.24 13.19
N ASP A 138 -15.62 -28.35 12.45
CA ASP A 138 -14.71 -28.47 11.31
C ASP A 138 -14.98 -27.37 10.27
N ALA A 139 -16.24 -27.05 9.98
CA ALA A 139 -16.60 -25.97 9.07
C ALA A 139 -16.18 -24.57 9.58
N ALA A 140 -16.31 -24.31 10.89
CA ALA A 140 -15.88 -23.06 11.51
C ALA A 140 -14.35 -22.90 11.49
N GLU A 141 -13.60 -23.95 11.84
CA GLU A 141 -12.13 -23.95 11.80
C GLU A 141 -11.61 -23.80 10.36
N ASN A 142 -12.20 -24.50 9.40
CA ASN A 142 -11.87 -24.32 7.98
C ASN A 142 -12.15 -22.89 7.51
N LYS A 143 -13.20 -22.25 8.03
CA LYS A 143 -13.52 -20.86 7.69
C LYS A 143 -12.47 -19.89 8.26
N VAL A 144 -11.98 -20.11 9.48
CA VAL A 144 -10.87 -19.35 10.07
C VAL A 144 -9.62 -19.49 9.20
N ASN A 145 -9.23 -20.72 8.86
CA ASN A 145 -8.06 -20.97 8.02
C ASN A 145 -8.17 -20.28 6.66
N SER A 146 -9.31 -20.41 5.97
CA SER A 146 -9.55 -19.76 4.68
C SER A 146 -9.52 -18.23 4.75
N LEU A 147 -9.98 -17.63 5.86
CA LEU A 147 -9.90 -16.18 6.05
C LEU A 147 -8.48 -15.73 6.36
N SER A 148 -7.72 -16.52 7.11
CA SER A 148 -6.30 -16.27 7.37
C SER A 148 -5.49 -16.31 6.08
N GLU A 149 -5.72 -17.29 5.21
CA GLU A 149 -5.09 -17.37 3.87
C GLU A 149 -5.40 -16.13 3.03
N GLN A 150 -6.66 -15.69 2.97
CA GLN A 150 -7.05 -14.47 2.26
C GLN A 150 -6.38 -13.20 2.80
N ILE A 151 -6.13 -13.12 4.11
CA ILE A 151 -5.38 -11.99 4.69
C ILE A 151 -3.93 -12.01 4.22
N VAL A 152 -3.27 -13.17 4.26
CA VAL A 152 -1.89 -13.34 3.79
C VAL A 152 -1.78 -13.00 2.30
N ASP A 153 -2.72 -13.45 1.48
CA ASP A 153 -2.77 -13.14 0.05
C ASP A 153 -2.89 -11.62 -0.18
N LEU A 154 -3.78 -10.94 0.55
CA LEU A 154 -3.92 -9.47 0.47
C LEU A 154 -2.66 -8.73 0.94
N GLU A 155 -1.98 -9.22 1.97
CA GLU A 155 -0.71 -8.62 2.43
C GLU A 155 0.38 -8.76 1.35
N GLY A 156 0.43 -9.90 0.66
CA GLY A 156 1.33 -10.11 -0.47
C GLY A 156 0.98 -9.24 -1.69
N GLU A 157 -0.31 -9.08 -2.02
CA GLU A 157 -0.76 -8.15 -3.06
C GLU A 157 -0.35 -6.70 -2.73
N LEU A 158 -0.52 -6.27 -1.48
CA LEU A 158 -0.12 -4.94 -1.02
C LEU A 158 1.38 -4.70 -1.21
N GLU A 159 2.23 -5.65 -0.82
CA GLU A 159 3.70 -5.52 -0.98
C GLU A 159 4.10 -5.38 -2.46
N ASN A 160 3.47 -6.15 -3.34
CA ASN A 160 3.69 -6.07 -4.79
C ASN A 160 3.24 -4.72 -5.36
N GLU A 161 2.05 -4.23 -4.96
CA GLU A 161 1.55 -2.93 -5.42
C GLU A 161 2.39 -1.76 -4.89
N LEU A 162 2.88 -1.82 -3.65
CA LEU A 162 3.82 -0.82 -3.10
C LEU A 162 5.10 -0.76 -3.93
N THR A 163 5.70 -1.92 -4.22
CA THR A 163 6.90 -2.00 -5.07
C THR A 163 6.64 -1.43 -6.47
N ALA A 164 5.47 -1.71 -7.04
CA ALA A 164 5.08 -1.18 -8.35
C ALA A 164 4.92 0.34 -8.34
N ILE A 165 4.40 0.93 -7.25
CA ILE A 165 4.31 2.39 -7.07
C ILE A 165 5.72 3.00 -7.06
N ASP A 166 6.63 2.43 -6.27
CA ASP A 166 8.01 2.92 -6.14
C ASP A 166 8.75 2.89 -7.49
N VAL A 167 8.69 1.75 -8.20
CA VAL A 167 9.33 1.59 -9.52
C VAL A 167 8.76 2.60 -10.51
N ARG A 168 7.43 2.71 -10.60
CA ARG A 168 6.76 3.62 -11.54
C ARG A 168 7.17 5.08 -11.31
N TRP A 169 7.21 5.54 -10.05
CA TRP A 169 7.58 6.92 -9.75
C TRP A 169 9.08 7.17 -9.93
N ALA A 170 9.94 6.20 -9.60
CA ALA A 170 11.37 6.28 -9.87
C ALA A 170 11.69 6.34 -11.37
N GLU A 171 10.96 5.61 -12.21
CA GLU A 171 11.04 5.70 -13.67
C GLU A 171 10.54 7.07 -14.15
N THR A 172 9.35 7.48 -13.70
CA THR A 172 8.75 8.77 -14.07
C THR A 172 9.69 9.93 -13.74
N ALA A 173 10.36 9.93 -12.58
CA ALA A 173 11.32 10.96 -12.19
C ALA A 173 12.48 11.12 -13.19
N LYS A 174 12.88 10.04 -13.84
CA LYS A 174 13.99 9.99 -14.79
C LYS A 174 13.59 10.35 -16.22
N GLU A 175 12.29 10.45 -16.53
CA GLU A 175 11.76 10.87 -17.84
C GLU A 175 11.94 12.39 -18.09
N ILE A 176 13.17 12.85 -18.00
CA ILE A 176 13.56 14.23 -18.25
C ILE A 176 13.91 14.36 -19.73
N ALA A 177 13.11 15.13 -20.45
CA ALA A 177 13.36 15.52 -21.82
C ALA A 177 13.68 17.01 -21.89
N THR A 178 14.26 17.44 -23.00
CA THR A 178 14.50 18.85 -23.26
C THR A 178 13.40 19.40 -24.16
N ILE A 179 12.88 20.58 -23.83
CA ILE A 179 11.94 21.31 -24.66
C ILE A 179 12.51 22.68 -25.03
N ASP A 180 12.16 23.13 -26.22
CA ASP A 180 12.47 24.48 -26.68
C ASP A 180 11.27 25.39 -26.48
N VAL A 181 11.48 26.47 -25.73
CA VAL A 181 10.51 27.53 -25.49
C VAL A 181 10.87 28.69 -26.43
N PRO A 182 10.13 28.89 -27.54
CA PRO A 182 10.43 29.99 -28.47
C PRO A 182 10.13 31.34 -27.81
N LEU A 183 10.80 32.39 -28.29
CA LEU A 183 10.42 33.75 -27.92
C LEU A 183 9.15 34.16 -28.67
N GLU A 184 8.22 34.81 -27.98
CA GLU A 184 7.12 35.51 -28.63
C GLU A 184 7.53 36.97 -28.92
N ARG A 185 6.87 37.60 -29.90
CA ARG A 185 7.13 39.02 -30.22
C ARG A 185 6.88 39.93 -29.02
N THR A 186 5.94 39.57 -28.16
CA THR A 186 5.60 40.24 -26.92
C THR A 186 6.69 40.15 -25.86
N ASP A 187 7.58 39.15 -25.95
CA ASP A 187 8.68 38.95 -25.00
C ASP A 187 9.91 39.82 -25.31
N VAL A 188 9.96 40.38 -26.52
CA VAL A 188 11.13 41.14 -27.01
C VAL A 188 10.85 42.63 -26.96
N LYS A 189 11.63 43.37 -26.16
CA LYS A 189 11.61 44.82 -26.10
C LYS A 189 12.93 45.41 -26.55
N VAL A 190 12.92 46.19 -27.63
CA VAL A 190 14.08 46.96 -28.07
C VAL A 190 14.14 48.25 -27.24
N THR A 191 15.09 48.33 -26.32
CA THR A 191 15.23 49.48 -25.41
C THR A 191 16.09 50.58 -25.99
N GLN A 192 17.05 50.24 -26.85
CA GLN A 192 17.99 51.19 -27.46
C GLN A 192 18.48 50.68 -28.82
N LEU A 193 18.65 51.61 -29.76
CA LEU A 193 19.31 51.39 -31.05
C LEU A 193 20.43 52.41 -31.19
N VAL A 194 21.65 51.94 -31.49
CA VAL A 194 22.83 52.79 -31.68
C VAL A 194 23.54 52.43 -32.99
N LEU A 195 24.17 53.42 -33.61
CA LEU A 195 24.98 53.25 -34.82
C LEU A 195 26.44 53.08 -34.42
N GLY A 196 27.00 51.89 -34.64
CA GLY A 196 28.44 51.62 -34.46
C GLY A 196 29.17 51.63 -35.81
N TRP A 197 30.17 52.49 -35.96
CA TRP A 197 31.09 52.44 -37.11
C TRP A 197 32.23 51.48 -36.80
N ILE A 198 32.40 50.45 -37.63
CA ILE A 198 33.53 49.53 -37.55
C ILE A 198 34.55 49.95 -38.61
N PRO A 199 35.76 50.42 -38.24
CA PRO A 199 36.79 50.72 -39.21
C PRO A 199 37.27 49.42 -39.86
N VAL A 200 37.26 49.40 -41.18
CA VAL A 200 37.87 48.32 -41.98
C VAL A 200 39.25 48.79 -42.45
N ALA A 201 40.27 47.96 -42.20
CA ALA A 201 41.65 48.17 -42.62
C ALA A 201 41.87 47.69 -44.06
#